data_AF-A0A316I9Q5-F1
#
_entry.id   AF-A0A316I9Q5-F1
#
_cell.length_a   1.000
_cell.length_b   1.000
_cell.length_c   1.000
_cell.angle_alpha   90.00
_cell.angle_beta   90.00
_cell.angle_gamma   90.00
#
_symmetry.space_group_name_H-M   'P 1'
#
loop_
_entity.id
_entity.type
_entity.pdbx_description
1 polymer ?
#
loop_
_entity_poly.entity_id
_entity_poly.type
_entity_poly.pdbx_seq_one_letter_code
_entity_poly.pdbx_strand_id
1 'polypeptide(L)'
;METYWGTAEAAWRWVLDEVRYDDAVWIPPSAGDELDPEDRDGMYAGVGGLAHVLAEIRLSREWTDEEQRLAAVVAEQVRAGIAATTDYTFFGGLVSAIGVLTALGEPGSGAAVTRLLELSTRTAGRSTTTARRGSWKALAART
;
A
#
# COMPACT_ATOMS: atom_id res chain seq x y z
N MET A 1 -28.36 -11.42 -16.09
CA MET A 1 -26.91 -11.14 -15.94
C MET A 1 -26.65 -9.64 -15.77
N GLU A 2 -27.48 -8.77 -16.38
CA GLU A 2 -27.45 -7.30 -16.16
C GLU A 2 -27.61 -6.86 -14.69
N THR A 3 -28.34 -7.60 -13.86
CA THR A 3 -28.67 -7.16 -12.50
C THR A 3 -27.46 -7.04 -11.58
N TYR A 4 -26.55 -8.04 -11.56
CA TYR A 4 -25.37 -7.98 -10.68
C TYR A 4 -24.30 -7.04 -11.18
N TRP A 5 -24.08 -6.98 -12.50
CA TRP A 5 -23.11 -6.05 -13.08
C TRP A 5 -23.54 -4.59 -12.89
N GLY A 6 -24.82 -4.28 -13.18
CA GLY A 6 -25.35 -2.93 -12.96
C GLY A 6 -25.32 -2.52 -11.49
N THR A 7 -25.63 -3.44 -10.56
CA THR A 7 -25.47 -3.17 -9.12
C THR A 7 -24.02 -2.95 -8.72
N ALA A 8 -23.07 -3.72 -9.26
CA ALA A 8 -21.64 -3.55 -8.98
C ALA A 8 -21.11 -2.19 -9.47
N GLU A 9 -21.43 -1.80 -10.71
CA GLU A 9 -21.03 -0.50 -11.26
C GLU A 9 -21.71 0.67 -10.51
N ALA A 10 -22.97 0.53 -10.12
CA ALA A 10 -23.66 1.55 -9.32
C ALA A 10 -23.05 1.69 -7.92
N ALA A 11 -22.71 0.58 -7.27
CA ALA A 11 -22.06 0.58 -5.97
C ALA A 11 -20.66 1.19 -6.06
N TRP A 12 -19.90 0.85 -7.09
CA TRP A 12 -18.58 1.44 -7.30
C TRP A 12 -18.65 2.93 -7.64
N ARG A 13 -19.63 3.36 -8.45
CA ARG A 13 -19.86 4.79 -8.70
C ARG A 13 -20.13 5.53 -7.39
N TRP A 14 -20.96 4.96 -6.51
CA TRP A 14 -21.22 5.54 -5.20
C TRP A 14 -19.93 5.67 -4.37
N VAL A 15 -19.04 4.67 -4.39
CA VAL A 15 -17.73 4.78 -3.71
C VAL A 15 -16.88 5.91 -4.28
N LEU A 16 -16.82 6.06 -5.62
CA LEU A 16 -16.09 7.16 -6.26
C LEU A 16 -16.62 8.53 -5.86
N ASP A 17 -17.94 8.68 -5.68
CA ASP A 17 -18.58 9.92 -5.24
C ASP A 17 -18.19 10.29 -3.79
N GLU A 18 -17.72 9.34 -2.99
CA GLU A 18 -17.25 9.58 -1.62
C GLU A 18 -15.77 9.98 -1.53
N VAL A 19 -14.99 9.83 -2.61
CA VAL A 19 -13.55 10.17 -2.62
C VAL A 19 -13.36 11.68 -2.49
N ARG A 20 -12.47 12.07 -1.56
CA ARG A 20 -12.14 13.46 -1.24
C ARG A 20 -10.73 13.81 -1.71
N TYR A 21 -10.50 15.08 -2.01
CA TYR A 21 -9.26 15.61 -2.62
C TYR A 21 -8.78 16.91 -1.91
N ASP A 22 -8.96 17.01 -0.60
CA ASP A 22 -8.53 18.12 0.24
C ASP A 22 -7.20 17.79 0.92
N ASP A 23 -6.13 18.43 0.44
CA ASP A 23 -4.71 18.24 0.80
C ASP A 23 -4.11 16.86 0.46
N ALA A 24 -4.92 15.79 0.50
CA ALA A 24 -4.59 14.42 0.14
C ALA A 24 -5.83 13.72 -0.44
N VAL A 25 -5.65 12.62 -1.16
CA VAL A 25 -6.77 11.75 -1.50
C VAL A 25 -7.09 10.83 -0.33
N TRP A 26 -8.37 10.74 0.00
CA TRP A 26 -8.90 9.84 1.02
C TRP A 26 -10.37 9.51 0.78
N ILE A 27 -10.89 8.54 1.51
CA ILE A 27 -12.29 8.13 1.49
C ILE A 27 -12.74 7.97 2.95
N PRO A 28 -13.96 8.39 3.33
CA PRO A 28 -14.43 8.19 4.68
C PRO A 28 -14.58 6.69 5.00
N PRO A 29 -14.30 6.26 6.25
CA PRO A 29 -14.41 4.84 6.64
C PRO A 29 -15.87 4.36 6.65
N SER A 30 -16.82 5.28 6.74
CA SER A 30 -18.26 5.07 6.64
C SER A 30 -18.94 6.36 6.18
N ALA A 31 -20.12 6.25 5.56
CA ALA A 31 -20.81 7.40 5.00
C ALA A 31 -21.12 8.46 6.06
N GLY A 32 -20.58 9.67 5.87
CA GLY A 32 -20.75 10.80 6.79
C GLY A 32 -19.72 10.88 7.92
N ASP A 33 -18.79 9.93 8.01
CA ASP A 33 -17.69 9.97 8.97
C ASP A 33 -16.47 10.68 8.39
N GLU A 34 -15.57 11.12 9.28
CA GLU A 34 -14.28 11.69 8.93
C GLU A 34 -13.19 10.63 9.13
N LEU A 35 -12.20 10.57 8.24
CA LEU A 35 -11.06 9.67 8.39
C LEU A 35 -10.01 10.29 9.30
N ASP A 36 -9.43 9.50 10.22
CA ASP A 36 -8.23 9.93 10.93
C ASP A 36 -7.10 10.20 9.92
N PRO A 37 -6.50 11.40 9.90
CA PRO A 37 -5.41 11.71 8.99
C PRO A 37 -4.24 10.71 9.02
N GLU A 38 -4.00 10.04 10.14
CA GLU A 38 -2.93 9.03 10.27
C GLU A 38 -3.25 7.73 9.48
N ASP A 39 -4.53 7.43 9.24
CA ASP A 39 -4.98 6.23 8.54
C ASP A 39 -5.15 6.42 7.02
N ARG A 40 -4.96 7.65 6.51
CA ARG A 40 -5.18 8.02 5.10
C ARG A 40 -4.47 7.11 4.11
N ASP A 41 -3.22 6.76 4.39
CA ASP A 41 -2.37 5.93 3.52
C ASP A 41 -2.48 4.42 3.81
N GLY A 42 -3.27 4.06 4.83
CA GLY A 42 -3.40 2.70 5.32
C GLY A 42 -4.20 1.77 4.40
N MET A 43 -3.98 0.48 4.59
CA MET A 43 -4.71 -0.61 3.93
C MET A 43 -6.12 -0.80 4.51
N TYR A 44 -6.31 -0.51 5.80
CA TYR A 44 -7.54 -0.83 6.52
C TYR A 44 -8.69 0.12 6.19
N ALA A 45 -8.46 1.43 6.34
CA ALA A 45 -9.46 2.48 6.15
C ALA A 45 -9.04 3.53 5.11
N GLY A 46 -7.80 3.47 4.63
CA GLY A 46 -7.23 4.46 3.74
C GLY A 46 -7.24 4.05 2.27
N VAL A 47 -6.44 4.79 1.50
CA VAL A 47 -6.31 4.62 0.04
C VAL A 47 -5.68 3.30 -0.36
N GLY A 48 -5.10 2.55 0.58
CA GLY A 48 -4.54 1.24 0.30
C GLY A 48 -5.62 0.23 -0.11
N GLY A 49 -6.77 0.22 0.58
CA GLY A 49 -7.91 -0.59 0.18
C GLY A 49 -8.46 -0.16 -1.19
N LEU A 50 -8.55 1.15 -1.44
CA LEU A 50 -9.01 1.71 -2.71
C LEU A 50 -8.14 1.29 -3.90
N ALA A 51 -6.81 1.28 -3.71
CA ALA A 51 -5.87 0.79 -4.72
C ALA A 51 -6.10 -0.68 -5.08
N HIS A 52 -6.41 -1.53 -4.10
CA HIS A 52 -6.73 -2.93 -4.34
C HIS A 52 -8.07 -3.10 -5.06
N VAL A 53 -9.09 -2.29 -4.73
CA VAL A 53 -10.37 -2.30 -5.47
C VAL A 53 -10.16 -1.92 -6.93
N LEU A 54 -9.37 -0.87 -7.21
CA LEU A 54 -9.02 -0.49 -8.58
C LEU A 54 -8.30 -1.65 -9.31
N ALA A 55 -7.35 -2.32 -8.66
CA ALA A 55 -6.68 -3.47 -9.25
C ALA A 55 -7.65 -4.60 -9.64
N GLU A 56 -8.63 -4.90 -8.80
CA GLU A 56 -9.69 -5.90 -9.09
C GLU A 56 -10.59 -5.46 -10.25
N ILE A 57 -10.98 -4.17 -10.30
CA ILE A 57 -11.75 -3.64 -11.43
C ILE A 57 -11.01 -3.86 -12.74
N ARG A 58 -9.69 -3.65 -12.76
CA ARG A 58 -8.83 -3.85 -13.94
C ARG A 58 -8.83 -5.30 -14.45
N LEU A 59 -9.14 -6.27 -13.60
CA LEU A 59 -9.26 -7.68 -14.01
C LEU A 59 -10.57 -7.96 -14.77
N SER A 60 -11.59 -7.11 -14.58
CA SER A 60 -12.92 -7.27 -15.17
C SER A 60 -13.17 -6.36 -16.37
N ARG A 61 -12.55 -5.17 -16.40
CA ARG A 61 -12.63 -4.20 -17.48
C ARG A 61 -11.47 -3.21 -17.43
N GLU A 62 -11.29 -2.41 -18.49
CA GLU A 62 -10.37 -1.28 -18.44
C GLU A 62 -10.86 -0.21 -17.44
N TRP A 63 -9.90 0.54 -16.90
CA TRP A 63 -10.21 1.72 -16.10
C TRP A 63 -10.76 2.84 -16.97
N THR A 64 -11.70 3.58 -16.40
CA THR A 64 -12.12 4.88 -16.89
C THR A 64 -11.03 5.92 -16.62
N ASP A 65 -11.12 7.08 -17.29
CA ASP A 65 -10.19 8.19 -17.05
C ASP A 65 -10.20 8.68 -15.58
N GLU A 66 -11.35 8.60 -14.91
CA GLU A 66 -11.49 8.98 -13.50
C GLU A 66 -10.74 8.01 -12.58
N GLU A 67 -10.93 6.71 -12.78
CA GLU A 67 -10.23 5.65 -12.03
C GLU A 67 -8.72 5.69 -12.28
N GLN A 68 -8.29 5.97 -13.51
CA GLN A 68 -6.87 6.10 -13.84
C GLN A 68 -6.24 7.33 -13.17
N ARG A 69 -6.94 8.47 -13.12
CA ARG A 69 -6.47 9.64 -12.35
C ARG A 69 -6.40 9.33 -10.87
N LEU A 70 -7.40 8.67 -10.31
CA LEU A 70 -7.42 8.27 -8.90
C LEU A 70 -6.23 7.37 -8.57
N ALA A 71 -5.97 6.33 -9.39
CA ALA A 71 -4.81 5.46 -9.23
C ALA A 71 -3.49 6.25 -9.23
N ALA A 72 -3.33 7.21 -10.14
CA ALA A 72 -2.12 8.02 -10.23
C ALA A 72 -1.90 8.89 -8.98
N VAL A 73 -2.96 9.54 -8.48
CA VAL A 73 -2.89 10.38 -7.28
C VAL A 73 -2.58 9.54 -6.02
N VAL A 74 -3.24 8.39 -5.86
CA VAL A 74 -2.94 7.45 -4.76
C VAL A 74 -1.48 7.01 -4.79
N ALA A 75 -0.97 6.64 -5.97
CA ALA A 75 0.41 6.21 -6.11
C ALA A 75 1.42 7.34 -5.82
N GLU A 76 1.13 8.57 -6.24
CA GLU A 76 1.94 9.74 -5.91
C GLU A 76 1.98 9.99 -4.39
N GLN A 77 0.82 10.00 -3.75
CA GLN A 77 0.69 10.19 -2.30
C GLN A 77 1.47 9.14 -1.52
N VAL A 78 1.27 7.85 -1.82
CA VAL A 78 1.99 6.76 -1.16
C VAL A 78 3.49 6.85 -1.38
N ARG A 79 3.96 7.20 -2.60
CA ARG A 79 5.39 7.39 -2.87
C ARG A 79 5.99 8.53 -2.06
N ALA A 80 5.27 9.63 -1.88
CA ALA A 80 5.74 10.79 -1.13
C ALA A 80 6.03 10.45 0.35
N GLY A 81 5.28 9.51 0.94
CA GLY A 81 5.45 9.07 2.32
C GLY A 81 6.65 8.16 2.59
N ILE A 82 7.08 7.36 1.60
CA ILE A 82 8.03 6.24 1.79
C ILE A 82 9.29 6.62 2.55
N ALA A 83 9.92 7.74 2.22
CA ALA A 83 11.20 8.13 2.82
C ALA A 83 11.09 8.43 4.33
N ALA A 84 9.94 8.98 4.75
CA ALA A 84 9.67 9.34 6.13
C ALA A 84 9.14 8.16 6.96
N THR A 85 8.45 7.20 6.35
CA THR A 85 7.83 6.07 7.04
C THR A 85 8.85 5.24 7.82
N THR A 86 8.50 4.95 9.08
CA THR A 86 9.22 4.02 9.96
C THR A 86 8.40 2.78 10.30
N ASP A 87 7.10 2.80 10.07
CA ASP A 87 6.25 1.62 10.21
C ASP A 87 6.51 0.63 9.06
N TYR A 88 6.50 -0.65 9.38
CA TYR A 88 6.69 -1.76 8.45
C TYR A 88 5.53 -2.77 8.51
N THR A 89 4.40 -2.40 9.12
CA THR A 89 3.19 -3.23 9.13
C THR A 89 2.52 -3.30 7.76
N PHE A 90 1.72 -4.35 7.58
CA PHE A 90 0.85 -4.50 6.41
C PHE A 90 -0.26 -3.43 6.35
N PHE A 91 -0.71 -2.92 7.50
CA PHE A 91 -1.89 -2.05 7.55
C PHE A 91 -1.61 -0.56 7.37
N GLY A 92 -0.42 -0.07 7.72
CA GLY A 92 -0.07 1.35 7.53
C GLY A 92 1.39 1.62 7.16
N GLY A 93 2.23 0.58 7.20
CA GLY A 93 3.66 0.74 6.99
C GLY A 93 4.12 0.56 5.55
N LEU A 94 5.44 0.47 5.41
CA LEU A 94 6.12 0.25 4.13
C LEU A 94 5.66 -1.01 3.38
N VAL A 95 5.16 -2.02 4.09
CA VAL A 95 4.57 -3.22 3.45
C VAL A 95 3.26 -2.88 2.75
N SER A 96 2.43 -2.00 3.34
CA SER A 96 1.23 -1.45 2.68
C SER A 96 1.62 -0.71 1.40
N ALA A 97 2.61 0.18 1.48
CA ALA A 97 3.09 0.95 0.32
C ALA A 97 3.57 0.06 -0.84
N ILE A 98 4.25 -1.05 -0.54
CA ILE A 98 4.63 -2.05 -1.56
C ILE A 98 3.38 -2.65 -2.21
N GLY A 99 2.42 -3.09 -1.39
CA GLY A 99 1.16 -3.67 -1.86
C GLY A 99 0.39 -2.74 -2.79
N VAL A 100 0.21 -1.49 -2.38
CA VAL A 100 -0.49 -0.46 -3.16
C VAL A 100 0.18 -0.21 -4.52
N LEU A 101 1.47 0.07 -4.54
CA LEU A 101 2.18 0.38 -5.78
C LEU A 101 2.22 -0.83 -6.72
N THR A 102 2.37 -2.05 -6.17
CA THR A 102 2.28 -3.28 -6.96
C THR A 102 0.87 -3.52 -7.51
N ALA A 103 -0.19 -3.32 -6.72
CA ALA A 103 -1.57 -3.51 -7.15
C ALA A 103 -1.93 -2.58 -8.33
N LEU A 104 -1.53 -1.31 -8.24
CA LEU A 104 -1.76 -0.32 -9.31
C LEU A 104 -0.88 -0.57 -10.55
N GLY A 105 0.24 -1.29 -10.39
CA GLY A 105 1.25 -1.43 -11.44
C GLY A 105 2.13 -0.19 -11.58
N GLU A 106 2.25 0.58 -10.50
CA GLU A 106 2.96 1.84 -10.42
C GLU A 106 4.40 1.64 -9.90
N PRO A 107 5.38 2.44 -10.34
CA PRO A 107 6.74 2.36 -9.83
C PRO A 107 6.81 2.80 -8.37
N GLY A 108 7.87 2.39 -7.67
CA GLY A 108 8.22 2.88 -6.32
C GLY A 108 8.29 1.80 -5.24
N SER A 109 7.78 0.59 -5.49
CA SER A 109 7.87 -0.54 -4.54
C SER A 109 9.33 -0.85 -4.14
N GLY A 110 10.28 -0.73 -5.07
CA GLY A 110 11.72 -0.90 -4.78
C GLY A 110 12.28 0.12 -3.79
N ALA A 111 11.77 1.36 -3.77
CA ALA A 111 12.15 2.37 -2.80
C ALA A 111 11.64 2.01 -1.39
N ALA A 112 10.39 1.51 -1.30
CA ALA A 112 9.84 1.02 -0.04
C ALA A 112 10.59 -0.20 0.51
N VAL A 113 10.97 -1.15 -0.35
CA VAL A 113 11.83 -2.29 0.03
C VAL A 113 13.21 -1.80 0.50
N THR A 114 13.82 -0.85 -0.21
CA THR A 114 15.11 -0.26 0.20
C THR A 114 15.00 0.36 1.58
N ARG A 115 13.92 1.12 1.82
CA ARG A 115 13.66 1.73 3.13
C ARG A 115 13.49 0.68 4.23
N LEU A 116 12.74 -0.41 3.99
CA LEU A 116 12.62 -1.52 4.95
C LEU A 116 13.98 -2.09 5.35
N LEU A 117 14.87 -2.29 4.36
CA LEU A 117 16.22 -2.79 4.60
C LEU A 117 17.05 -1.82 5.46
N GLU A 118 16.98 -0.51 5.20
CA GLU A 118 17.63 0.50 6.05
C GLU A 118 17.14 0.44 7.51
N LEU A 119 15.83 0.29 7.73
CA LEU A 119 15.27 0.20 9.08
C LEU A 119 15.73 -1.08 9.80
N SER A 120 15.81 -2.20 9.08
CA SER A 120 16.26 -3.48 9.65
C SER A 120 17.70 -3.44 10.16
N THR A 121 18.60 -2.75 9.45
CA THR A 121 20.02 -2.64 9.84
C THR A 121 20.22 -1.71 11.05
N ARG A 122 19.41 -0.66 11.19
CA ARG A 122 19.44 0.25 12.34
C ARG A 122 18.98 -0.44 13.64
N THR A 123 18.02 -1.35 13.54
CA THR A 123 17.58 -2.16 14.69
C THR A 123 18.61 -3.21 15.07
N ALA A 124 19.26 -3.85 14.09
CA ALA A 124 20.36 -4.79 14.36
C ALA A 124 21.55 -4.12 15.08
N GLY A 125 21.83 -2.84 14.81
CA GLY A 125 22.87 -2.06 15.51
C GLY A 125 22.58 -1.72 16.98
N ARG A 126 21.33 -1.85 17.45
CA ARG A 126 20.97 -1.69 18.88
C ARG A 126 21.07 -2.98 19.69
N SER A 127 21.23 -4.12 19.04
CA SER A 127 21.42 -5.42 19.69
C SER A 127 22.90 -5.82 19.65
N THR A 128 23.77 -5.08 20.34
CA THR A 128 25.09 -5.62 20.71
C THR A 128 24.92 -6.60 21.87
N THR A 129 24.51 -7.83 21.54
CA THR A 129 24.95 -8.99 22.33
C THR A 129 25.99 -9.73 21.49
N THR A 130 27.22 -9.70 21.97
CA THR A 130 28.41 -10.33 21.42
C THR A 130 28.18 -11.81 21.09
N ALA A 131 27.96 -12.14 19.82
CA ALA A 131 28.06 -13.52 19.34
C ALA A 131 29.45 -13.73 18.73
N ARG A 132 30.27 -14.56 19.42
CA ARG A 132 31.62 -14.95 19.00
C ARG A 132 31.62 -15.53 17.58
N ARG A 133 32.62 -15.15 16.78
CA ARG A 133 32.96 -15.77 15.49
C ARG A 133 33.08 -17.29 15.65
N GLY A 134 32.24 -18.04 14.94
CA GLY A 134 32.28 -19.50 14.89
C GLY A 134 31.71 -20.05 13.58
N SER A 135 32.58 -20.13 12.56
CA SER A 135 32.65 -21.20 11.53
C SER A 135 31.36 -21.67 10.83
N TRP A 136 31.06 -21.10 9.65
CA TRP A 136 30.11 -21.63 8.65
C TRP A 136 30.69 -22.70 7.70
N LYS A 137 31.90 -23.24 7.96
CA LYS A 137 32.59 -24.12 7.00
C LYS A 137 32.25 -25.62 7.06
N ALA A 138 31.25 -26.06 7.82
CA ALA A 138 31.01 -27.51 8.01
C ALA A 138 29.84 -28.11 7.19
N LEU A 139 29.06 -27.34 6.43
CA LEU A 139 27.89 -27.86 5.70
C LEU A 139 28.11 -28.01 4.18
N ALA A 140 29.34 -28.31 3.74
CA ALA A 140 29.66 -28.52 2.32
C ALA A 140 30.38 -29.85 2.03
N ALA A 141 30.36 -30.81 2.96
CA ALA A 141 31.02 -32.11 2.75
C ALA A 141 30.16 -33.27 3.27
N ARG A 142 28.97 -33.46 2.68
CA ARG A 142 28.24 -34.73 2.66
C ARG A 142 27.37 -34.83 1.40
N THR A 143 28.00 -35.29 0.32
CA THR A 143 27.38 -36.03 -0.80
C THR A 143 28.25 -37.25 -1.02
#